data_AF-A0A8J7QBK2-F1
#
_entry.id   AF-A0A8J7QBK2-F1
#
_cell.length_a   1.000
_cell.length_b   1.000
_cell.length_c   1.000
_cell.angle_alpha   90.00
_cell.angle_beta   90.00
_cell.angle_gamma   90.00
#
_symmetry.space_group_name_H-M   'P 1'
#
loop_
_entity.id
_entity.type
_entity.pdbx_description
1 polymer ?
#
loop_
_entity_poly.entity_id
_entity_poly.type
_entity_poly.pdbx_seq_one_letter_code
_entity_poly.pdbx_strand_id
1 'polypeptide(L)' 'KGKGVHRRDGRTGDLLLTVQVAVPSTLDSKAKDALEAYAKLTADLNPRAEIDRFVDKEPR' A
#
# COMPACT_ATOMS: atom_id res chain seq x y z
N LYS A 1 -14.39 9.96 -10.48
CA LYS A 1 -15.64 9.38 -11.02
C LYS A 1 -15.93 9.97 -12.41
N GLY A 2 -16.62 9.25 -13.30
CA GLY A 2 -16.93 9.68 -14.67
C GLY A 2 -15.75 9.69 -15.64
N LYS A 3 -14.75 8.81 -15.40
CA LYS A 3 -13.54 8.66 -16.26
C LYS A 3 -13.46 7.31 -16.96
N GLY A 4 -14.49 6.48 -16.80
CA GLY A 4 -14.61 5.20 -17.48
C GLY A 4 -15.22 5.33 -18.88
N VAL A 5 -15.63 4.20 -19.44
CA VAL A 5 -16.15 4.13 -20.81
C VAL A 5 -17.47 4.90 -20.95
N HIS A 6 -17.59 5.66 -22.03
CA HIS A 6 -18.84 6.33 -22.41
C HIS A 6 -19.80 5.32 -23.02
N ARG A 7 -21.03 5.27 -22.50
CA ARG A 7 -22.08 4.38 -22.97
C ARG A 7 -23.06 5.13 -23.87
N ARG A 8 -23.78 4.38 -24.71
CA ARG A 8 -24.80 4.91 -25.63
C ARG A 8 -25.95 5.63 -24.93
N ASP A 9 -26.21 5.34 -23.66
CA ASP A 9 -27.25 5.98 -22.84
C ASP A 9 -26.81 7.32 -22.23
N GLY A 10 -25.69 7.90 -22.71
CA GLY A 10 -25.18 9.20 -22.26
C GLY A 10 -24.49 9.16 -20.90
N ARG A 11 -24.42 8.01 -20.24
CA ARG A 11 -23.74 7.84 -18.95
C ARG A 11 -22.28 7.46 -19.17
N THR A 12 -21.42 7.97 -18.30
CA THR A 12 -19.99 7.61 -18.26
C THR A 12 -19.72 6.76 -17.04
N GLY A 13 -19.11 5.59 -17.25
CA GLY A 13 -18.70 4.71 -16.16
C GLY A 13 -17.59 5.30 -15.28
N ASP A 14 -17.26 4.60 -14.20
CA ASP A 14 -16.13 4.95 -13.34
C ASP A 14 -14.86 4.17 -13.74
N LEU A 15 -13.72 4.84 -13.63
CA LEU A 15 -12.42 4.18 -13.74
C LEU A 15 -12.01 3.70 -12.35
N LEU A 16 -11.70 2.41 -12.24
CA LEU A 16 -11.10 1.82 -11.05
C LEU A 16 -9.59 1.76 -11.25
N LEU A 17 -8.84 2.21 -10.25
CA LEU A 17 -7.38 2.24 -10.26
C LEU A 17 -6.88 1.31 -9.16
N THR A 18 -6.01 0.38 -9.53
CA THR A 18 -5.27 -0.45 -8.57
C THR A 18 -3.89 0.16 -8.39
N VAL A 19 -3.55 0.54 -7.16
CA VAL A 19 -2.22 1.03 -6.85
C VAL A 19 -1.31 -0.16 -6.61
N GLN A 20 -0.18 -0.19 -7.32
CA GLN A 20 0.90 -1.13 -7.09
C GLN A 20 2.09 -0.37 -6.52
N VAL A 21 2.70 -0.91 -5.48
CA VAL A 21 3.89 -0.34 -4.86
C VAL A 21 5.11 -1.10 -5.36
N ALA A 22 5.99 -0.41 -6.10
CA ALA A 22 7.26 -0.96 -6.53
C ALA A 22 8.36 -0.50 -5.58
N VAL A 23 9.14 -1.45 -5.03
CA VAL A 23 10.25 -1.15 -4.12
C VAL A 23 11.57 -1.53 -4.81
N PRO A 24 12.57 -0.62 -4.87
CA PRO A 24 13.89 -0.94 -5.41
C PRO A 24 14.57 -2.06 -4.63
N SER A 25 15.33 -2.91 -5.32
CA SER A 25 16.10 -3.98 -4.68
C SER A 25 17.34 -3.46 -3.93
N THR A 26 17.86 -2.30 -4.33
CA THR A 26 19.02 -1.66 -3.72
C THR A 26 18.77 -0.18 -3.50
N LEU A 27 19.39 0.36 -2.44
CA LEU A 27 19.29 1.76 -2.05
C LEU A 27 20.68 2.29 -1.77
N ASP A 28 20.93 3.54 -2.15
CA ASP A 28 22.13 4.25 -1.72
C ASP A 28 22.01 4.71 -0.25
N SER A 29 23.11 5.22 0.31
CA SER A 29 23.16 5.63 1.72
C SER A 29 22.10 6.68 2.07
N LYS A 30 21.89 7.68 1.19
CA LYS A 30 20.93 8.77 1.47
C LYS A 30 19.49 8.27 1.45
N ALA A 31 19.14 7.41 0.50
CA ALA A 31 17.82 6.81 0.42
C ALA A 31 17.54 5.91 1.63
N LYS A 32 18.55 5.18 2.10
CA LYS A 32 18.45 4.36 3.31
C LYS A 32 18.21 5.22 4.56
N ASP A 33 19.00 6.28 4.74
CA ASP A 33 18.86 7.19 5.89
C ASP A 33 17.45 7.82 5.94
N ALA A 34 16.92 8.21 4.79
CA ALA A 34 15.57 8.78 4.68
C ALA A 34 14.47 7.75 5.06
N LEU A 35 14.61 6.50 4.63
CA LEU A 35 13.67 5.44 5.00
C LEU A 35 13.76 5.09 6.48
N GLU A 36 14.95 5.08 7.07
CA GLU A 36 15.12 4.87 8.51
C GLU A 36 14.48 5.99 9.34
N ALA A 37 14.61 7.24 8.89
CA ALA A 37 13.94 8.38 9.52
C ALA A 37 12.40 8.26 9.43
N TYR A 38 11.89 7.89 8.25
CA TYR A 38 10.46 7.65 8.05
C TYR A 38 9.95 6.51 8.96
N ALA A 39 10.65 5.38 8.99
CA ALA A 39 10.27 4.22 9.80
C ALA A 39 10.18 4.54 11.30
N LYS A 40 11.07 5.41 11.82
CA LYS A 40 11.01 5.87 13.23
C LYS A 40 9.76 6.70 13.52
N LEU A 41 9.33 7.52 12.57
CA LEU A 41 8.16 8.39 12.73
C LEU A 41 6.83 7.63 12.58
N THR A 42 6.84 6.46 11.94
CA THR A 42 5.64 5.64 11.70
C THR A 42 5.69 4.29 12.43
N ALA A 43 6.45 4.21 13.53
CA ALA A 43 6.70 2.94 14.23
C ALA A 43 5.44 2.35 14.89
N ASP A 44 4.40 3.15 15.07
CA ASP A 44 3.08 2.76 15.58
C ASP A 44 2.23 2.01 14.54
N LEU A 45 2.54 2.17 13.25
CA LEU A 45 1.86 1.47 12.18
C LEU A 45 2.44 0.06 12.04
N ASN A 46 1.62 -0.97 12.32
CA ASN A 46 1.97 -2.36 12.05
C ASN A 46 1.23 -2.89 10.79
N PRO A 47 1.89 -2.96 9.62
CA PRO A 47 1.27 -3.46 8.38
C PRO A 47 0.88 -4.94 8.44
N ARG A 48 1.40 -5.70 9.41
CA ARG A 48 1.19 -7.15 9.56
C ARG A 48 0.32 -7.51 10.77
N ALA A 49 -0.39 -6.55 11.36
CA ALA A 49 -1.20 -6.76 12.56
C ALA A 49 -2.25 -7.89 12.44
N GLU A 50 -2.65 -8.27 11.21
CA GLU A 50 -3.50 -9.44 11.01
C GLU A 50 -2.76 -10.76 11.21
N ILE A 51 -1.50 -10.85 10.77
CA ILE A 51 -0.66 -12.06 10.92
C ILE A 51 -0.41 -12.32 12.41
N ASP A 52 -0.08 -11.29 13.17
CA ASP A 52 0.19 -11.41 14.61
C ASP A 52 -1.05 -11.98 15.34
N ARG A 53 -2.25 -11.50 14.98
CA ARG A 53 -3.52 -12.03 15.52
C ARG A 53 -3.75 -13.50 15.22
N PHE A 54 -3.25 -14.03 14.10
CA PHE A 54 -3.36 -15.45 13.79
C PHE A 54 -2.34 -16.28 14.57
N VAL A 55 -1.11 -15.80 14.73
CA VAL A 55 -0.06 -16.49 15.50
C VAL A 55 -0.43 -16.60 16.98
N ASP A 56 -0.98 -15.53 17.56
CA ASP A 56 -1.31 -15.50 18.99
C ASP A 56 -2.54 -16.35 19.36
N LYS A 57 -3.45 -16.60 18.40
CA LYS A 57 -4.68 -17.39 18.63
C LYS A 57 -4.49 -18.90 18.51
N GLU A 58 -3.49 -19.36 17.79
CA GLU A 58 -3.17 -20.78 17.61
C GLU A 58 -1.67 -21.02 17.84
N PRO A 59 -1.26 -21.26 19.11
CA PRO A 59 0.08 -21.78 19.36
C PRO A 59 0.12 -23.19 18.76
N ARG A 60 0.91 -23.36 17.70
CA ARG A 60 1.27 -24.69 17.18
C ARG A 60 2.01 -25.50 18.23
#